data_AF-A0A6N7L197-F1
#
_entry.id   AF-A0A6N7L197-F1
#
_cell.length_a   1.000
_cell.length_b   1.000
_cell.length_c   1.000
_cell.angle_alpha   90.00
_cell.angle_beta   90.00
_cell.angle_gamma   90.00
#
_symmetry.space_group_name_H-M   'P 1'
#
loop_
_entity.id
_entity.type
_entity.pdbx_description
1 polymer ?
#
loop_
_entity_poly.entity_id
_entity_poly.type
_entity_poly.pdbx_seq_one_letter_code
_entity_poly.pdbx_strand_id
1 'polypeptide(L)'
;MDDGAGEYQNRATALAPGAVALLVPPVPAPSPRQRRQPPASAAPTAPASTRASADTGGSARPSARRPPRSRVRHGQPSCADYGCTRPGCLAAARKARRERDQERAAGRRGRVDAGPAAQHAAVLREHGMSAQDIAGVSGVSVTLIRRLLKPPPLHPPQVSQVTADAVLGVPLPPSGRPTPLAGRGQVDAAPASVLLTELAERGWPARRLAQGLCVNPHTVAAIRDGNYARISISVDQRIRALHAALLPLDPVAAGVRPGDAARVRTWAARRRETPPAPHPGLRAA
;
A
#
# COMPACT_ATOMS: atom_id res chain seq x y z
N MET A 1 -36.64 22.25 -60.00
CA MET A 1 -35.84 23.16 -59.15
C MET A 1 -35.83 22.58 -57.74
N ASP A 2 -35.55 21.29 -57.59
CA ASP A 2 -34.25 20.61 -57.71
C ASP A 2 -33.64 20.41 -56.32
N ASP A 3 -33.74 19.15 -55.93
CA ASP A 3 -33.19 18.42 -54.81
C ASP A 3 -31.71 18.70 -54.52
N GLY A 4 -31.38 18.76 -53.22
CA GLY A 4 -30.00 18.82 -52.73
C GLY A 4 -29.81 17.91 -51.53
N ALA A 5 -30.04 16.61 -51.72
CA ALA A 5 -29.71 15.56 -50.76
C ALA A 5 -28.18 15.34 -50.75
N GLY A 6 -27.50 15.86 -49.73
CA GLY A 6 -26.06 15.71 -49.51
C GLY A 6 -25.73 14.38 -48.83
N GLU A 7 -25.46 13.38 -49.66
CA GLU A 7 -24.93 12.06 -49.36
C GLU A 7 -23.50 12.12 -48.78
N TYR A 8 -23.35 11.98 -47.45
CA TYR A 8 -22.03 11.81 -46.82
C TYR A 8 -21.69 10.32 -46.69
N GLN A 9 -20.95 9.84 -47.68
CA GLN A 9 -20.45 8.47 -47.76
C GLN A 9 -19.35 8.21 -46.70
N ASN A 10 -19.59 7.16 -45.92
CA ASN A 10 -18.62 6.46 -45.09
C ASN A 10 -17.46 5.92 -45.94
N ARG A 11 -16.24 6.43 -45.71
CA ARG A 11 -15.01 5.77 -46.18
C ARG A 11 -14.32 5.09 -45.00
N ALA A 12 -14.59 3.80 -44.86
CA ALA A 12 -13.85 2.88 -44.02
C ALA A 12 -12.52 2.54 -44.71
N THR A 13 -11.42 3.09 -44.21
CA THR A 13 -10.07 2.67 -44.61
C THR A 13 -9.63 1.54 -43.70
N ALA A 14 -9.61 0.33 -44.24
CA ALA A 14 -9.02 -0.85 -43.63
C ALA A 14 -7.48 -0.70 -43.58
N LEU A 15 -6.92 -0.67 -42.37
CA LEU A 15 -5.49 -0.80 -42.12
C LEU A 15 -5.21 -2.24 -41.68
N ALA A 16 -4.39 -2.93 -42.48
CA ALA A 16 -3.94 -4.29 -42.26
C ALA A 16 -3.05 -4.41 -41.00
N PRO A 17 -3.16 -5.51 -40.22
CA PRO A 17 -2.21 -5.79 -39.14
C PRO A 17 -0.92 -6.39 -39.70
N GLY A 18 0.17 -5.62 -39.62
CA GLY A 18 1.53 -6.12 -39.83
C GLY A 18 1.95 -7.05 -38.69
N ALA A 19 2.13 -8.33 -39.02
CA ALA A 19 2.69 -9.33 -38.13
C ALA A 19 4.21 -9.10 -37.97
N VAL A 20 4.61 -8.52 -36.83
CA VAL A 20 6.02 -8.49 -36.41
C VAL A 20 6.30 -9.77 -35.62
N ALA A 21 6.84 -10.77 -36.30
CA ALA A 21 7.40 -11.96 -35.67
C ALA A 21 8.68 -11.56 -34.89
N LEU A 22 8.54 -11.36 -33.58
CA LEU A 22 9.70 -11.21 -32.69
C LEU A 22 10.34 -12.59 -32.50
N LEU A 23 11.47 -12.78 -33.18
CA LEU A 23 12.43 -13.85 -32.91
C LEU A 23 12.84 -13.77 -31.43
N VAL A 24 12.38 -14.72 -30.61
CA VAL A 24 12.87 -14.93 -29.26
C VAL A 24 14.11 -15.84 -29.34
N PRO A 25 15.32 -15.38 -28.97
CA PRO A 25 16.48 -16.25 -28.95
C PRO A 25 16.33 -17.33 -27.85
N PRO A 26 16.85 -18.55 -28.06
CA PRO A 26 16.74 -19.64 -27.11
C PRO A 26 17.51 -19.32 -25.83
N VAL A 27 16.85 -19.53 -24.69
CA VAL A 27 17.43 -19.41 -23.34
C VAL A 27 18.44 -20.55 -23.14
N PRO A 28 19.73 -20.25 -22.82
CA PRO A 28 20.70 -21.30 -22.55
C PRO A 28 20.35 -22.06 -21.26
N ALA A 29 20.47 -23.38 -21.31
CA ALA A 29 20.20 -24.28 -20.20
C ALA A 29 21.11 -23.97 -18.99
N PRO A 30 20.61 -24.09 -17.75
CA PRO A 30 21.42 -23.86 -16.56
C PRO A 30 22.44 -24.99 -16.37
N SER A 31 23.71 -24.61 -16.23
CA SER A 31 24.82 -25.52 -15.92
C SER A 31 24.54 -26.35 -14.65
N PRO A 32 24.94 -27.64 -14.62
CA PRO A 32 24.74 -28.49 -13.46
C PRO A 32 25.50 -27.95 -12.24
N ARG A 33 24.76 -27.80 -11.15
CA ARG A 33 25.24 -27.39 -9.82
C ARG A 33 26.41 -28.27 -9.38
N GLN A 34 27.62 -27.70 -9.32
CA GLN A 34 28.72 -28.29 -8.56
C GLN A 34 28.31 -28.35 -7.09
N ARG A 35 28.14 -29.58 -6.58
CA ARG A 35 28.04 -29.86 -5.14
C ARG A 35 29.30 -29.35 -4.46
N ARG A 36 29.19 -28.23 -3.75
CA ARG A 36 30.21 -27.81 -2.78
C ARG A 36 30.22 -28.83 -1.64
N GLN A 37 31.34 -29.57 -1.54
CA GLN A 37 31.73 -30.33 -0.36
C GLN A 37 31.88 -29.37 0.83
N PRO A 38 31.39 -29.73 2.04
CA PRO A 38 31.76 -29.01 3.26
C PRO A 38 33.20 -29.36 3.65
N PRO A 39 34.07 -28.39 3.95
CA PRO A 39 35.35 -28.69 4.57
C PRO A 39 35.15 -29.11 6.04
N ALA A 40 36.04 -30.01 6.43
CA ALA A 40 36.09 -30.72 7.70
C ALA A 40 36.17 -29.78 8.92
N SER A 41 35.59 -30.30 10.00
CA SER A 41 35.72 -29.84 11.37
C SER A 41 37.15 -29.46 11.73
N ALA A 42 37.35 -28.21 12.16
CA ALA A 42 38.45 -27.83 13.03
C ALA A 42 37.84 -27.12 14.24
N ALA A 43 37.88 -27.80 15.38
CA ALA A 43 37.55 -27.25 16.68
C ALA A 43 38.70 -26.36 17.16
N PRO A 44 38.47 -25.10 17.54
CA PRO A 44 39.38 -24.39 18.42
C PRO A 44 38.93 -24.54 19.87
N THR A 45 39.77 -25.23 20.63
CA THR A 45 39.82 -25.21 22.09
C THR A 45 40.02 -23.76 22.55
N ALA A 46 39.03 -23.19 23.23
CA ALA A 46 39.13 -21.86 23.85
C ALA A 46 39.27 -22.03 25.38
N PRO A 47 40.09 -21.18 26.04
CA PRO A 47 40.43 -21.31 27.45
C PRO A 47 39.29 -20.95 28.39
N ALA A 48 39.27 -21.64 29.53
CA ALA A 48 38.39 -21.40 30.67
C ALA A 48 38.49 -19.93 31.13
N SER A 49 37.39 -19.20 30.95
CA SER A 49 37.21 -17.85 31.49
C SER A 49 36.28 -17.95 32.70
N THR A 50 36.88 -18.10 33.88
CA THR A 50 36.23 -17.92 35.18
C THR A 50 35.88 -16.44 35.34
N ARG A 51 34.68 -16.06 34.88
CA ARG A 51 34.04 -14.81 35.31
C ARG A 51 33.11 -15.13 36.48
N ALA A 52 33.50 -14.62 37.64
CA ALA A 52 32.68 -14.51 38.83
C ALA A 52 31.31 -13.95 38.46
N SER A 53 30.28 -14.78 38.64
CA SER A 53 28.88 -14.38 38.49
C SER A 53 28.52 -13.53 39.71
N ALA A 54 28.50 -12.22 39.52
CA ALA A 54 27.86 -11.32 40.46
C ALA A 54 26.35 -11.61 40.45
N ASP A 55 25.90 -12.12 41.59
CA ASP A 55 24.55 -12.48 41.96
C ASP A 55 23.61 -11.29 41.75
N THR A 56 23.04 -11.18 40.54
CA THR A 56 21.97 -10.23 40.26
C THR A 56 20.68 -10.94 40.61
N GLY A 57 20.23 -10.71 41.85
CA GLY A 57 19.00 -11.27 42.42
C GLY A 57 17.90 -11.41 41.38
N GLY A 58 17.59 -12.67 41.06
CA GLY A 58 16.51 -13.04 40.17
C GLY A 58 15.18 -12.62 40.78
N SER A 59 14.79 -11.36 40.53
CA SER A 59 13.43 -10.89 40.76
C SER A 59 12.54 -11.72 39.83
N ALA A 60 12.02 -12.81 40.37
CA ALA A 60 11.00 -13.63 39.74
C ALA A 60 9.83 -12.70 39.44
N ARG A 61 9.77 -12.21 38.19
CA ARG A 61 8.65 -11.39 37.74
C ARG A 61 7.39 -12.18 38.06
N PRO A 62 6.46 -11.64 38.85
CA PRO A 62 5.21 -12.33 39.15
C PRO A 62 4.58 -12.70 37.81
N SER A 63 4.33 -14.00 37.63
CA SER A 63 3.75 -14.52 36.40
C SER A 63 2.44 -13.79 36.16
N ALA A 64 2.44 -12.84 35.23
CA ALA A 64 1.24 -12.08 34.93
C ALA A 64 0.21 -13.08 34.42
N ARG A 65 -0.87 -13.30 35.19
CA ARG A 65 -1.96 -14.16 34.76
C ARG A 65 -2.44 -13.69 33.38
N ARG A 66 -2.61 -14.65 32.47
CA ARG A 66 -3.09 -14.37 31.12
C ARG A 66 -4.42 -13.61 31.20
N PRO A 67 -4.55 -12.44 30.54
CA PRO A 67 -5.83 -11.74 30.47
C PRO A 67 -6.90 -12.64 29.84
N PRO A 68 -8.16 -12.63 30.34
CA PRO A 68 -9.22 -13.52 29.86
C PRO A 68 -9.54 -13.36 28.36
N ARG A 69 -9.19 -12.21 27.75
CA ARG A 69 -9.37 -11.95 26.30
C ARG A 69 -8.07 -12.00 25.48
N SER A 70 -7.01 -12.59 26.01
CA SER A 70 -5.73 -12.74 25.29
C SER A 70 -5.89 -13.68 24.09
N ARG A 71 -5.59 -13.20 22.87
CA ARG A 71 -5.57 -14.00 21.64
C ARG A 71 -4.28 -14.81 21.43
N VAL A 72 -3.40 -14.87 22.43
CA VAL A 72 -2.12 -15.59 22.32
C VAL A 72 -2.34 -17.10 22.24
N ARG A 73 -1.83 -17.70 21.17
CA ARG A 73 -1.91 -19.15 20.91
C ARG A 73 -0.68 -19.87 21.47
N HIS A 74 -0.83 -21.15 21.81
CA HIS A 74 0.32 -22.00 22.13
C HIS A 74 1.30 -22.08 20.95
N GLY A 75 2.59 -22.20 21.25
CA GLY A 75 3.66 -22.14 20.26
C GLY A 75 4.16 -20.74 19.93
N GLN A 76 3.51 -19.68 20.43
CA GLN A 76 4.02 -18.31 20.36
C GLN A 76 4.93 -18.01 21.58
N PRO A 77 5.99 -17.19 21.41
CA PRO A 77 6.91 -16.86 22.50
C PRO A 77 6.21 -16.14 23.67
N SER A 78 5.23 -15.27 23.37
CA SER A 78 4.45 -14.54 24.39
C SER A 78 3.57 -15.43 25.25
N CYS A 79 3.31 -16.68 24.85
CA CYS A 79 2.57 -17.63 25.67
C CYS A 79 3.35 -18.03 26.92
N ALA A 80 4.68 -18.16 26.81
CA ALA A 80 5.56 -18.47 27.94
C ALA A 80 5.62 -17.31 28.95
N ASP A 81 5.53 -16.06 28.48
CA ASP A 81 5.54 -14.87 29.35
C ASP A 81 4.32 -14.81 30.30
N TYR A 82 3.22 -15.52 29.97
CA TYR A 82 2.06 -15.70 30.84
C TYR A 82 2.16 -16.92 31.79
N GLY A 83 3.33 -17.54 31.90
CA GLY A 83 3.57 -18.71 32.77
C GLY A 83 3.23 -20.06 32.13
N CYS A 84 3.06 -20.16 30.81
CA CYS A 84 2.83 -21.45 30.16
C CYS A 84 4.10 -22.30 30.16
N THR A 85 4.04 -23.49 30.77
CA THR A 85 5.15 -24.45 30.89
C THR A 85 5.27 -25.43 29.72
N ARG A 86 4.40 -25.35 28.71
CA ARG A 86 4.41 -26.29 27.57
C ARG A 86 5.74 -26.20 26.79
N PRO A 87 6.36 -27.34 26.42
CA PRO A 87 7.69 -27.35 25.81
C PRO A 87 7.77 -26.54 24.51
N GLY A 88 6.72 -26.57 23.68
CA GLY A 88 6.65 -25.75 22.45
C GLY A 88 6.63 -24.24 22.71
N CYS A 89 5.98 -23.78 23.77
CA CYS A 89 5.95 -22.36 24.13
C CYS A 89 7.32 -21.90 24.67
N LEU A 90 7.93 -22.71 25.54
CA LEU A 90 9.27 -22.45 26.07
C LEU A 90 10.35 -22.48 24.97
N ALA A 91 10.24 -23.39 24.01
CA ALA A 91 11.14 -23.45 22.86
C ALA A 91 11.01 -22.20 21.96
N ALA A 92 9.78 -21.77 21.67
CA ALA A 92 9.53 -20.53 20.93
C ALA A 92 10.09 -19.30 21.66
N ALA A 93 9.88 -19.21 22.98
CA ALA A 93 10.42 -18.12 23.81
C ALA A 93 11.96 -18.12 23.84
N ARG A 94 12.60 -19.29 23.96
CA ARG A 94 14.07 -19.44 23.88
C ARG A 94 14.60 -19.05 22.51
N LYS A 95 13.94 -19.46 21.42
CA LYS A 95 14.30 -19.06 20.06
C LYS A 95 14.25 -17.53 19.91
N ALA A 96 13.13 -16.91 20.28
CA ALA A 96 12.97 -15.45 20.22
C ALA A 96 13.96 -14.70 21.11
N ARG A 97 14.37 -15.25 22.27
CA ARG A 97 15.42 -14.66 23.11
C ARG A 97 16.78 -14.74 22.42
N ARG A 98 17.17 -15.91 21.89
CA ARG A 98 18.42 -16.08 21.13
C ARG A 98 18.52 -15.13 19.95
N GLU A 99 17.43 -14.95 19.19
CA GLU A 99 17.38 -13.99 18.09
C GLU A 99 17.66 -12.56 18.58
N ARG A 100 17.01 -12.12 19.67
CA ARG A 100 17.28 -10.79 20.26
C ARG A 100 18.71 -10.65 20.80
N ASP A 101 19.25 -11.70 21.40
CA ASP A 101 20.62 -11.67 21.94
C ASP A 101 21.65 -11.61 20.81
N GLN A 102 21.41 -12.32 19.71
CA GLN A 102 22.19 -12.21 18.47
C GLN A 102 22.12 -10.81 17.85
N GLU A 103 20.92 -10.20 17.82
CA GLU A 103 20.75 -8.82 17.34
C GLU A 103 21.55 -7.83 18.19
N ARG A 104 21.49 -7.96 19.52
CA ARG A 104 22.29 -7.12 20.45
C ARG A 104 23.78 -7.34 20.27
N ALA A 105 24.23 -8.60 20.15
CA ALA A 105 25.63 -8.94 19.94
C ALA A 105 26.16 -8.37 18.62
N ALA A 106 25.32 -8.31 17.58
CA ALA A 106 25.62 -7.65 16.31
C ALA A 106 25.56 -6.10 16.39
N GLY A 107 25.39 -5.52 17.58
CA GLY A 107 25.32 -4.07 17.77
C GLY A 107 24.05 -3.41 17.25
N ARG A 108 23.04 -4.18 16.83
CA ARG A 108 21.76 -3.64 16.35
C ARG A 108 20.94 -3.17 17.54
N ARG A 109 20.55 -1.88 17.54
CA ARG A 109 19.65 -1.34 18.56
C ARG A 109 18.29 -2.01 18.37
N GLY A 110 17.80 -2.74 19.38
CA GLY A 110 16.58 -3.54 19.24
C GLY A 110 15.31 -2.74 18.92
N ARG A 111 15.33 -1.43 19.15
CA ARG A 111 14.25 -0.49 18.84
C ARG A 111 14.84 0.81 18.29
N VAL A 112 14.30 1.27 17.17
CA VAL A 112 14.63 2.54 16.50
C VAL A 112 13.37 3.36 16.32
N ASP A 113 13.54 4.66 16.07
CA ASP A 113 12.43 5.53 15.68
C ASP A 113 11.78 5.01 14.39
N ALA A 114 10.44 4.95 14.36
CA ALA A 114 9.69 4.56 13.18
C ALA A 114 9.45 5.71 12.20
N GLY A 115 9.74 6.96 12.57
CA GLY A 115 9.52 8.14 11.73
C GLY A 115 10.00 7.95 10.29
N PRO A 116 11.29 7.61 10.06
CA PRO A 116 11.81 7.41 8.70
C PRO A 116 11.10 6.29 7.92
N ALA A 117 10.83 5.16 8.57
CA ALA A 117 10.13 4.03 7.94
C ALA A 117 8.67 4.37 7.62
N ALA A 118 7.99 5.12 8.49
CA ALA A 118 6.62 5.60 8.27
C ALA A 118 6.55 6.59 7.11
N GLN A 119 7.49 7.53 7.03
CA GLN A 119 7.60 8.49 5.94
C GLN A 119 7.85 7.77 4.61
N HIS A 120 8.81 6.84 4.56
CA HIS A 120 9.07 6.05 3.35
C HIS A 120 7.87 5.21 2.92
N ALA A 121 7.17 4.57 3.87
CA ALA A 121 5.92 3.86 3.58
C ALA A 121 4.84 4.80 3.01
N ALA A 122 4.75 6.05 3.47
CA ALA A 122 3.83 7.04 2.92
C ALA A 122 4.20 7.40 1.47
N VAL A 123 5.49 7.62 1.17
CA VAL A 123 5.98 7.85 -0.20
C VAL A 123 5.65 6.65 -1.10
N LEU A 124 5.90 5.41 -0.65
CA LEU A 124 5.53 4.20 -1.41
C LEU A 124 4.02 4.15 -1.73
N ARG A 125 3.18 4.60 -0.78
CA ARG A 125 1.73 4.69 -0.97
C ARG A 125 1.34 5.75 -1.99
N GLU A 126 1.99 6.91 -1.96
CA GLU A 126 1.81 7.97 -2.97
C GLU A 126 2.21 7.48 -4.36
N HIS A 127 3.23 6.64 -4.43
CA HIS A 127 3.67 5.93 -5.63
C HIS A 127 2.82 4.69 -5.99
N GLY A 128 1.75 4.41 -5.24
CA GLY A 128 0.70 3.46 -5.65
C GLY A 128 0.79 2.08 -5.01
N MET A 129 1.74 1.88 -4.09
CA MET A 129 1.83 0.62 -3.36
C MET A 129 0.80 0.58 -2.24
N SER A 130 0.05 -0.51 -2.15
CA SER A 130 -0.81 -0.78 -1.01
C SER A 130 0.00 -1.25 0.19
N ALA A 131 -0.61 -1.19 1.38
CA ALA A 131 -0.02 -1.79 2.57
C ALA A 131 0.26 -3.30 2.42
N GLN A 132 -0.50 -4.00 1.56
CA GLN A 132 -0.25 -5.41 1.24
C GLN A 132 0.97 -5.57 0.34
N ASP A 133 1.16 -4.68 -0.64
CA ASP A 133 2.29 -4.74 -1.57
C ASP A 133 3.59 -4.43 -0.83
N ILE A 134 3.60 -3.37 -0.01
CA ILE A 134 4.74 -3.01 0.83
C ILE A 134 5.10 -4.18 1.76
N ALA A 135 4.10 -4.80 2.40
CA ALA A 135 4.31 -5.97 3.26
C ALA A 135 4.87 -7.18 2.48
N GLY A 136 4.37 -7.43 1.27
CA GLY A 136 4.83 -8.51 0.41
C GLY A 136 6.29 -8.33 0.00
N VAL A 137 6.71 -7.11 -0.33
CA VAL A 137 8.09 -6.82 -0.75
C VAL A 137 9.05 -6.75 0.44
N SER A 138 8.67 -6.12 1.54
CA SER A 138 9.52 -5.97 2.74
C SER A 138 9.60 -7.24 3.60
N GLY A 139 8.68 -8.20 3.43
CA GLY A 139 8.52 -9.33 4.36
C GLY A 139 7.96 -8.94 5.73
N VAL A 140 7.55 -7.69 5.92
CA VAL A 140 6.95 -7.17 7.15
C VAL A 140 5.46 -7.46 7.16
N SER A 141 4.88 -7.75 8.33
CA SER A 141 3.43 -8.00 8.43
C SER A 141 2.59 -6.79 7.97
N VAL A 142 1.50 -7.06 7.24
CA VAL A 142 0.55 -6.03 6.76
C VAL A 142 0.01 -5.15 7.90
N THR A 143 -0.23 -5.74 9.07
CA THR A 143 -0.72 -5.00 10.25
C THR A 143 0.28 -3.95 10.72
N LEU A 144 1.58 -4.25 10.67
CA LEU A 144 2.63 -3.30 11.05
C LEU A 144 2.74 -2.19 10.02
N ILE A 145 2.70 -2.51 8.72
CA ILE A 145 2.67 -1.48 7.66
C ILE A 145 1.46 -0.56 7.80
N ARG A 146 0.27 -1.11 8.04
CA ARG A 146 -0.94 -0.30 8.30
C ARG A 146 -0.78 0.61 9.52
N ARG A 147 -0.06 0.16 10.55
CA ARG A 147 0.24 0.98 11.73
C ARG A 147 1.22 2.12 11.39
N LEU A 148 2.23 1.86 10.56
CA LEU A 148 3.15 2.89 10.08
C LEU A 148 2.46 3.95 9.21
N LEU A 149 1.47 3.54 8.42
CA LEU A 149 0.70 4.42 7.54
C LEU A 149 -0.41 5.22 8.24
N LYS A 150 -0.70 4.92 9.51
CA LYS A 150 -1.59 5.74 10.33
C LYS A 150 -0.86 7.03 10.72
N PRO A 151 -1.58 8.16 10.90
CA PRO A 151 -0.99 9.37 11.43
C PRO A 151 -0.24 9.04 12.72
N PRO A 152 1.01 9.48 12.89
CA PRO A 152 1.75 9.19 14.09
C PRO A 152 1.02 9.81 15.29
N PRO A 153 0.85 9.07 16.40
CA PRO A 153 0.45 9.69 17.65
C PRO A 153 1.54 10.69 18.09
N LEU A 154 1.25 11.52 19.11
CA LEU A 154 2.18 12.51 19.66
C LEU A 154 3.61 11.98 19.94
N HIS A 155 3.76 10.66 20.14
CA HIS A 155 5.05 9.98 20.21
C HIS A 155 5.16 8.93 19.11
N PRO A 156 6.16 9.02 18.20
CA PRO A 156 6.32 8.04 17.15
C PRO A 156 6.61 6.66 17.76
N PRO A 157 5.91 5.60 17.31
CA PRO A 157 6.10 4.28 17.86
C PRO A 157 7.53 3.80 17.56
N GLN A 158 8.16 3.11 18.51
CA GLN A 158 9.44 2.46 18.22
C GLN A 158 9.20 1.13 17.48
N VAL A 159 10.00 0.88 16.45
CA VAL A 159 10.00 -0.38 15.68
C VAL A 159 11.35 -1.08 15.82
N SER A 160 11.41 -2.38 15.58
CA SER A 160 12.70 -3.07 15.48
C SER A 160 13.52 -2.54 14.31
N GLN A 161 14.83 -2.42 14.49
CA GLN A 161 15.74 -1.97 13.43
C GLN A 161 15.58 -2.80 12.15
N VAL A 162 15.50 -4.13 12.27
CA VAL A 162 15.24 -5.05 11.14
C VAL A 162 13.99 -4.67 10.36
N THR A 163 12.93 -4.23 11.05
CA THR A 163 11.68 -3.82 10.40
C THR A 163 11.83 -2.47 9.72
N ALA A 164 12.51 -1.52 10.36
CA ALA A 164 12.78 -0.21 9.76
C ALA A 164 13.61 -0.39 8.47
N ASP A 165 14.72 -1.14 8.56
CA ASP A 165 15.60 -1.43 7.43
C ASP A 165 14.85 -2.16 6.30
N ALA A 166 13.99 -3.13 6.63
CA ALA A 166 13.19 -3.85 5.66
C ALA A 166 12.19 -2.96 4.91
N VAL A 167 11.56 -1.99 5.60
CA VAL A 167 10.65 -1.03 4.96
C VAL A 167 11.43 -0.03 4.12
N LEU A 168 12.52 0.53 4.66
CA LEU A 168 13.39 1.48 3.96
C LEU A 168 14.05 0.88 2.72
N GLY A 169 14.32 -0.43 2.73
CA GLY A 169 14.87 -1.16 1.58
C GLY A 169 13.85 -1.46 0.48
N VAL A 170 12.56 -1.15 0.65
CA VAL A 170 11.57 -1.33 -0.42
C VAL A 170 11.82 -0.28 -1.51
N PRO A 171 12.13 -0.69 -2.76
CA PRO A 171 12.37 0.25 -3.84
C PRO A 171 11.10 1.01 -4.21
N LEU A 172 11.26 2.29 -4.54
CA LEU A 172 10.18 3.08 -5.13
C LEU A 172 9.84 2.48 -6.50
N PRO A 173 8.55 2.23 -6.81
CA PRO A 173 8.19 1.77 -8.14
C PRO A 173 8.48 2.87 -9.16
N PRO A 174 8.92 2.51 -10.38
CA PRO A 174 9.18 3.48 -11.43
C PRO A 174 7.92 4.31 -11.71
N SER A 175 8.09 5.62 -11.68
CA SER A 175 7.02 6.61 -11.89
C SER A 175 6.25 6.29 -13.19
N GLY A 176 4.93 6.19 -13.10
CA GLY A 176 4.06 6.02 -14.26
C GLY A 176 3.81 4.58 -14.71
N ARG A 177 4.45 3.56 -14.11
CA ARG A 177 4.10 2.16 -14.41
C ARG A 177 3.33 1.55 -13.24
N PRO A 178 2.05 1.17 -13.42
CA PRO A 178 1.35 0.40 -12.40
C PRO A 178 2.14 -0.88 -12.17
N THR A 179 2.64 -1.09 -10.95
CA THR A 179 3.27 -2.36 -10.62
C THR A 179 2.22 -3.47 -10.76
N PRO A 180 2.59 -4.71 -11.09
CA PRO A 180 1.64 -5.83 -11.15
C PRO A 180 0.87 -6.05 -9.83
N LEU A 181 1.39 -5.49 -8.74
CA LEU A 181 0.82 -5.49 -7.39
C LEU A 181 0.00 -4.22 -7.09
N ALA A 182 0.28 -3.08 -7.75
CA ALA A 182 -0.48 -1.83 -7.63
C ALA A 182 -1.90 -2.00 -8.18
N GLY A 183 -2.82 -2.35 -7.30
CA GLY A 183 -4.22 -2.51 -7.66
C GLY A 183 -5.06 -3.23 -6.61
N ARG A 184 -4.44 -3.97 -5.69
CA ARG A 184 -5.18 -4.68 -4.64
C ARG A 184 -5.53 -3.82 -3.43
N GLY A 185 -4.86 -2.69 -3.26
CA GLY A 185 -5.12 -1.76 -2.16
C GLY A 185 -6.35 -0.88 -2.39
N GLN A 186 -7.10 -0.67 -1.31
CA GLN A 186 -8.16 0.33 -1.24
C GLN A 186 -7.77 1.48 -0.31
N VAL A 187 -8.03 2.71 -0.75
CA VAL A 187 -7.88 3.96 0.03
C VAL A 187 -9.24 4.59 0.32
N ASP A 188 -9.27 5.51 1.27
CA ASP A 188 -10.44 6.35 1.51
C ASP A 188 -10.79 7.13 0.24
N ALA A 189 -12.07 7.15 -0.12
CA ALA A 189 -12.56 7.82 -1.31
C ALA A 189 -12.88 9.31 -1.07
N ALA A 190 -12.94 9.77 0.17
CA ALA A 190 -13.30 11.16 0.49
C ALA A 190 -12.40 12.19 -0.21
N PRO A 191 -11.05 12.05 -0.24
CA PRO A 191 -10.20 12.97 -0.99
C PRO A 191 -10.51 12.99 -2.49
N ALA A 192 -10.75 11.83 -3.10
CA ALA A 192 -11.10 11.73 -4.52
C ALA A 192 -12.48 12.35 -4.83
N SER A 193 -13.44 12.22 -3.91
CA SER A 193 -14.75 12.86 -4.01
C SER A 193 -14.64 14.38 -4.08
N VAL A 194 -13.77 14.99 -3.27
CA VAL A 194 -13.51 16.44 -3.29
C VAL A 194 -12.95 16.87 -4.64
N LEU A 195 -11.92 16.18 -5.14
CA LEU A 195 -11.31 16.50 -6.45
C LEU A 195 -12.31 16.40 -7.60
N LEU A 196 -13.15 15.36 -7.63
CA LEU A 196 -14.17 15.20 -8.66
C LEU A 196 -15.29 16.25 -8.54
N THR A 197 -15.57 16.73 -7.33
CA THR A 197 -16.56 17.79 -7.09
C THR A 197 -16.05 19.12 -7.61
N GLU A 198 -14.79 19.46 -7.33
CA GLU A 198 -14.13 20.67 -7.86
C GLU A 198 -14.11 20.69 -9.40
N LEU A 199 -13.82 19.55 -10.04
CA LEU A 199 -13.91 19.45 -11.51
C LEU A 199 -15.35 19.65 -12.02
N ALA A 200 -16.36 19.14 -11.30
CA ALA A 200 -17.76 19.36 -11.67
C ALA A 200 -18.16 20.84 -11.55
N GLU A 201 -17.67 21.55 -10.54
CA GLU A 201 -17.91 22.99 -10.35
C GLU A 201 -17.30 23.85 -11.45
N ARG A 202 -16.21 23.39 -12.07
CA ARG A 202 -15.65 24.01 -13.28
C ARG A 202 -16.47 23.67 -14.54
N GLY A 203 -17.29 22.62 -14.50
CA GLY A 203 -18.16 22.19 -15.59
C GLY A 203 -17.68 20.94 -16.33
N TRP A 204 -16.80 20.14 -15.75
CA TRP A 204 -16.36 18.88 -16.36
C TRP A 204 -17.41 17.76 -16.19
N PRO A 205 -18.01 17.23 -17.27
CA PRO A 205 -19.05 16.21 -17.17
C PRO A 205 -18.47 14.84 -16.80
N ALA A 206 -19.21 14.08 -15.99
CA ALA A 206 -18.79 12.74 -15.53
C ALA A 206 -18.43 11.79 -16.68
N ARG A 207 -19.13 11.88 -17.83
CA ARG A 207 -18.81 11.07 -19.03
C ARG A 207 -17.42 11.36 -19.58
N ARG A 208 -16.99 12.63 -19.58
CA ARG A 208 -15.65 13.04 -20.04
C ARG A 208 -14.57 12.61 -19.04
N LEU A 209 -14.82 12.80 -17.75
CA LEU A 209 -13.93 12.33 -16.69
C LEU A 209 -13.75 10.81 -16.74
N ALA A 210 -14.84 10.06 -16.94
CA ALA A 210 -14.82 8.62 -17.06
C ALA A 210 -13.97 8.09 -18.23
N GLN A 211 -13.98 8.80 -19.37
CA GLN A 211 -13.10 8.49 -20.49
C GLN A 211 -11.63 8.66 -20.12
N GLY A 212 -11.25 9.78 -19.48
CA GLY A 212 -9.86 10.02 -19.05
C GLY A 212 -9.39 9.05 -17.96
N LEU A 213 -10.33 8.55 -17.14
CA LEU A 213 -10.04 7.57 -16.09
C LEU A 213 -10.11 6.12 -16.58
N CYS A 214 -10.64 5.84 -17.77
CA CYS A 214 -11.00 4.49 -18.22
C CYS A 214 -11.88 3.73 -17.22
N VAL A 215 -12.94 4.36 -16.71
CA VAL A 215 -13.94 3.76 -15.80
C VAL A 215 -15.36 4.06 -16.29
N ASN A 216 -16.37 3.43 -15.69
CA ASN A 216 -17.77 3.71 -16.02
C ASN A 216 -18.17 5.12 -15.50
N PRO A 217 -18.91 5.95 -16.29
CA PRO A 217 -19.47 7.22 -15.82
C PRO A 217 -20.26 7.14 -14.51
N HIS A 218 -21.00 6.05 -14.28
CA HIS A 218 -21.70 5.81 -13.02
C HIS A 218 -20.74 5.67 -11.83
N THR A 219 -19.57 5.06 -12.03
CA THR A 219 -18.54 4.97 -10.99
C THR A 219 -18.03 6.35 -10.62
N VAL A 220 -17.76 7.23 -11.59
CA VAL A 220 -17.32 8.60 -11.33
C VAL A 220 -18.39 9.38 -10.56
N ALA A 221 -19.66 9.29 -10.98
CA ALA A 221 -20.76 9.92 -10.28
C ALA A 221 -20.88 9.42 -8.84
N ALA A 222 -20.84 8.10 -8.61
CA ALA A 222 -20.95 7.52 -7.28
C ALA A 222 -19.76 7.86 -6.37
N ILE A 223 -18.52 7.95 -6.88
CA ILE A 223 -17.36 8.41 -6.09
C ILE A 223 -17.56 9.89 -5.71
N ARG A 224 -17.89 10.73 -6.68
CA ARG A 224 -18.13 12.17 -6.48
C ARG A 224 -19.27 12.45 -5.51
N ASP A 225 -20.30 11.61 -5.53
CA ASP A 225 -21.48 11.75 -4.68
C ASP A 225 -21.25 11.26 -3.23
N GLY A 226 -20.08 10.66 -2.96
CA GLY A 226 -19.72 10.11 -1.65
C GLY A 226 -20.21 8.68 -1.39
N ASN A 227 -20.82 8.02 -2.39
CA ASN A 227 -21.43 6.70 -2.22
C ASN A 227 -20.41 5.57 -2.02
N TYR A 228 -19.14 5.80 -2.35
CA TYR A 228 -18.06 4.88 -2.06
C TYR A 228 -17.30 5.35 -0.82
N ALA A 229 -17.20 4.49 0.20
CA ALA A 229 -16.30 4.74 1.33
C ALA A 229 -14.83 4.47 0.95
N ARG A 230 -14.58 3.58 0.00
CA ARG A 230 -13.25 3.16 -0.41
C ARG A 230 -13.15 2.94 -1.92
N ILE A 231 -12.02 3.32 -2.50
CA ILE A 231 -11.69 3.11 -3.91
C ILE A 231 -10.32 2.47 -4.06
N SER A 232 -10.06 1.84 -5.20
CA SER A 232 -8.72 1.30 -5.47
C SER A 232 -7.68 2.42 -5.55
N ILE A 233 -6.45 2.15 -5.10
CA ILE A 233 -5.33 3.10 -5.17
C ILE A 233 -5.09 3.58 -6.61
N SER A 234 -5.16 2.66 -7.58
CA SER A 234 -5.01 2.99 -9.00
C SER A 234 -6.07 3.99 -9.51
N VAL A 235 -7.31 3.91 -9.01
CA VAL A 235 -8.36 4.88 -9.35
C VAL A 235 -8.09 6.22 -8.68
N ASP A 236 -7.71 6.25 -7.39
CA ASP A 236 -7.37 7.50 -6.69
C ASP A 236 -6.23 8.25 -7.38
N GLN A 237 -5.14 7.56 -7.74
CA GLN A 237 -4.01 8.16 -8.45
C GLN A 237 -4.40 8.71 -9.82
N ARG A 238 -5.20 7.97 -10.59
CA ARG A 238 -5.72 8.46 -11.89
C ARG A 238 -6.60 9.69 -11.71
N ILE A 239 -7.42 9.75 -10.65
CA ILE A 239 -8.24 10.93 -10.32
C ILE A 239 -7.35 12.14 -10.00
N ARG A 240 -6.32 11.98 -9.18
CA ARG A 240 -5.36 13.06 -8.86
C ARG A 240 -4.63 13.56 -10.09
N ALA A 241 -4.12 12.65 -10.92
CA ALA A 241 -3.44 13.00 -12.17
C ALA A 241 -4.37 13.72 -13.15
N LEU A 242 -5.60 13.22 -13.31
CA LEU A 242 -6.60 13.86 -14.17
C LEU A 242 -7.01 15.24 -13.64
N HIS A 243 -7.19 15.39 -12.32
CA HIS A 243 -7.49 16.67 -11.70
C HIS A 243 -6.39 17.70 -11.98
N ALA A 244 -5.12 17.36 -11.71
CA ALA A 244 -3.99 18.24 -11.98
C ALA A 244 -3.90 18.65 -13.46
N ALA A 245 -4.20 17.73 -14.39
CA ALA A 245 -4.17 17.99 -15.82
C ALA A 245 -5.33 18.88 -16.30
N LEU A 246 -6.53 18.75 -15.71
CA LEU A 246 -7.72 19.49 -16.15
C LEU A 246 -7.95 20.80 -15.39
N LEU A 247 -7.32 20.98 -14.23
CA LEU A 247 -7.44 22.18 -13.41
C LEU A 247 -7.08 23.49 -14.15
N PRO A 248 -6.01 23.56 -14.98
CA PRO A 248 -5.69 24.81 -15.69
C PRO A 248 -6.56 25.04 -16.93
N LEU A 249 -7.32 24.04 -17.39
CA LEU A 249 -8.05 24.09 -18.65
C LEU A 249 -9.47 24.63 -18.47
N ASP A 250 -9.97 25.30 -19.50
CA ASP A 250 -11.39 25.60 -19.67
C ASP A 250 -12.09 24.41 -20.36
N PRO A 251 -13.20 23.87 -19.80
CA PRO A 251 -13.88 22.72 -20.38
C PRO A 251 -14.40 22.98 -21.79
N VAL A 252 -14.87 24.20 -22.10
CA VAL A 252 -15.42 24.51 -23.43
C VAL A 252 -14.31 24.54 -24.48
N ALA A 253 -13.18 25.20 -24.16
CA ALA A 253 -11.98 25.16 -24.99
C ALA A 253 -11.44 23.73 -25.19
N ALA A 254 -11.62 22.84 -24.20
CA ALA A 254 -11.24 21.44 -24.26
C ALA A 254 -12.29 20.52 -24.94
N GLY A 255 -13.30 21.10 -25.61
CA GLY A 255 -14.29 20.38 -26.43
C GLY A 255 -15.54 19.90 -25.67
N VAL A 256 -15.77 20.35 -24.43
CA VAL A 256 -17.05 20.11 -23.74
C VAL A 256 -18.10 21.06 -24.30
N ARG A 257 -19.28 20.55 -24.65
CA ARG A 257 -20.39 21.39 -25.14
C ARG A 257 -20.78 22.40 -24.05
N PRO A 258 -20.95 23.70 -24.36
CA PRO A 258 -21.29 24.73 -23.36
C PRO A 258 -22.51 24.38 -22.49
N GLY A 259 -23.55 23.79 -23.09
CA GLY A 259 -24.75 23.36 -22.38
C GLY A 259 -24.51 22.22 -21.38
N ASP A 260 -23.60 21.29 -21.70
CA ASP A 260 -23.22 20.22 -20.77
C ASP A 260 -22.41 20.77 -19.60
N ALA A 261 -21.48 21.69 -19.88
CA ALA A 261 -20.69 22.35 -18.85
C ALA A 261 -21.58 23.17 -17.91
N ALA A 262 -22.50 23.97 -18.46
CA ALA A 262 -23.47 24.73 -17.67
C ALA A 262 -24.35 23.82 -16.80
N ARG A 263 -24.90 22.74 -17.37
CA ARG A 263 -25.73 21.78 -16.64
C ARG A 263 -25.00 21.15 -15.45
N VAL A 264 -23.72 20.82 -15.62
CA VAL A 264 -22.90 20.22 -14.56
C VAL A 264 -22.57 21.25 -13.47
N ARG A 265 -22.29 22.51 -13.83
CA ARG A 265 -22.11 23.60 -12.85
C ARG A 265 -23.36 23.84 -12.03
N THR A 266 -24.53 23.93 -12.67
CA THR A 266 -25.82 24.08 -11.97
C THR A 266 -26.09 22.90 -11.05
N TRP A 267 -25.77 21.67 -11.47
CA TRP A 267 -25.86 20.50 -10.61
C TRP A 267 -24.94 20.61 -9.38
N ALA A 268 -23.69 21.02 -9.57
CA ALA A 268 -22.71 21.16 -8.49
C ALA A 268 -23.13 22.25 -7.49
N ALA A 269 -23.65 23.38 -7.98
CA ALA A 269 -24.19 24.46 -7.14
C ALA A 269 -25.33 23.96 -6.23
N ARG A 270 -26.32 23.24 -6.79
CA ARG A 270 -27.42 22.65 -6.00
C ARG A 270 -26.93 21.66 -4.94
N ARG A 271 -25.89 20.88 -5.25
CA ARG A 271 -25.27 19.93 -4.30
C ARG A 271 -24.56 20.63 -3.14
N ARG A 272 -24.00 21.83 -3.34
CA ARG A 272 -23.43 22.63 -2.25
C ARG A 272 -24.50 23.16 -1.32
N GLU A 273 -25.66 23.55 -1.87
CA GLU A 273 -26.80 24.06 -1.11
C GLU A 273 -27.48 22.95 -0.28
N THR A 274 -27.49 21.72 -0.80
CA THR A 274 -28.01 20.54 -0.09
C THR A 274 -26.93 19.48 0.06
N PRO A 275 -26.08 19.58 1.10
CA PRO A 275 -25.08 18.58 1.38
C PRO A 275 -25.74 17.20 1.52
N PRO A 276 -25.16 16.14 0.92
CA PRO A 276 -25.68 14.80 1.16
C PRO A 276 -25.65 14.49 2.66
N ALA A 277 -26.72 13.88 3.17
CA ALA A 277 -26.75 13.41 4.55
C ALA A 277 -25.50 12.54 4.80
N PRO A 278 -24.77 12.76 5.92
CA PRO A 278 -23.57 12.00 6.20
C PRO A 278 -23.90 10.51 6.22
N HIS A 279 -23.17 9.71 5.44
CA HIS A 279 -23.39 8.26 5.40
C HIS A 279 -23.24 7.68 6.82
N PRO A 280 -24.24 6.94 7.34
CA PRO A 280 -24.26 6.44 8.72
C PRO A 280 -23.21 5.36 9.04
N GLY A 281 -22.28 5.06 8.11
CA GLY A 281 -21.30 3.98 8.22
C GLY A 281 -19.89 4.39 8.67
N LEU A 282 -19.56 5.68 8.73
CA LEU A 282 -18.25 6.17 9.17
C LEU A 282 -18.27 6.53 10.66
N ARG A 283 -18.49 5.54 11.53
CA ARG A 283 -18.08 5.66 12.93
C ARG A 283 -16.56 5.51 13.00
N ALA A 284 -15.88 6.55 13.48
CA ALA A 284 -14.45 6.57 13.70
C ALA A 284 -13.98 5.33 14.50
N ALA A 285 -12.96 4.64 13.99
CA ALA A 285 -12.33 3.46 14.59
C ALA A 285 -10.81 3.64 14.66
#